data_AF-A0AAW4PQP5-F1
#
_entry.id   AF-A0AAW4PQP5-F1
#
_cell.length_a   1.000
_cell.length_b   1.000
_cell.length_c   1.000
_cell.angle_alpha   90.00
_cell.angle_beta   90.00
_cell.angle_gamma   90.00
#
_symmetry.space_group_name_H-M   'P 1'
#
loop_
_entity.id
_entity.type
_entity.pdbx_description
1 polymer ?
#
loop_
_entity_poly.entity_id
_entity_poly.type
_entity_poly.pdbx_seq_one_letter_code
_entity_poly.pdbx_strand_id
1 'polypeptide(L)'
;MFRRSFLTGASAALAGCGLAPSGPSTESYPESPPNVFLSFDWRDAESAVDVTFVRGNHVTPDNTAELLVRSAESDRATVWVSRERDGEAEYPLTPGATLRHSLGETADVRVVWTAPDGTNSALVAAADRPTSTERER
;
A
#
# COMPACT_ATOMS: atom_id res chain seq x y z
N MET A 1 69.94 -13.42 41.28
CA MET A 1 69.15 -12.21 41.62
C MET A 1 68.36 -11.79 40.38
N PHE A 2 67.25 -11.06 40.54
CA PHE A 2 66.21 -10.74 39.53
C PHE A 2 65.15 -11.82 39.22
N ARG A 3 63.94 -11.31 38.95
CA ARG A 3 62.63 -11.97 38.91
C ARG A 3 62.14 -12.13 37.46
N ARG A 4 61.20 -13.05 37.21
CA ARG A 4 59.90 -12.73 36.57
C ARG A 4 58.92 -13.90 36.65
N SER A 5 57.68 -13.57 37.01
CA SER A 5 56.53 -14.49 37.06
C SER A 5 55.83 -14.55 35.71
N PHE A 6 55.28 -15.71 35.34
CA PHE A 6 54.18 -15.80 34.39
C PHE A 6 53.18 -16.86 34.86
N LEU A 7 52.01 -16.42 35.33
CA LEU A 7 50.80 -17.23 35.42
C LEU A 7 50.12 -17.15 34.05
N THR A 8 49.83 -18.28 33.42
CA THR A 8 49.22 -18.34 32.10
C THR A 8 48.12 -19.40 32.08
N GLY A 9 46.94 -19.04 31.55
CA GLY A 9 45.86 -20.01 31.31
C GLY A 9 44.58 -19.78 32.12
N ALA A 10 43.98 -18.58 32.06
CA ALA A 10 42.57 -18.44 32.39
C ALA A 10 41.73 -18.99 31.22
N SER A 11 41.01 -20.08 31.45
CA SER A 11 40.10 -20.67 30.45
C SER A 11 38.87 -19.80 30.26
N ALA A 12 38.87 -18.97 29.21
CA ALA A 12 37.68 -18.24 28.80
C ALA A 12 36.64 -19.20 28.20
N ALA A 13 35.64 -19.57 29.00
CA ALA A 13 34.47 -20.28 28.51
C ALA A 13 33.64 -19.33 27.62
N LEU A 14 33.63 -19.58 26.31
CA LEU A 14 32.77 -18.87 25.37
C LEU A 14 31.32 -19.36 25.54
N ALA A 15 30.57 -18.69 26.41
CA ALA A 15 29.11 -18.80 26.42
C ALA A 15 28.54 -18.28 25.08
N GLY A 16 27.52 -18.96 24.57
CA GLY A 16 27.11 -18.82 23.18
C GLY A 16 26.38 -17.52 22.84
N CYS A 17 26.69 -16.98 21.66
CA CYS A 17 25.86 -16.02 20.93
C CYS A 17 25.47 -16.65 19.59
N GLY A 18 24.67 -17.72 19.64
CA GLY A 18 24.01 -18.30 18.47
C GLY A 18 22.89 -17.38 17.99
N LEU A 19 23.23 -16.25 17.38
CA LEU A 19 22.28 -15.41 16.65
C LEU A 19 21.87 -16.13 15.37
N ALA A 20 20.96 -17.09 15.50
CA ALA A 20 20.10 -17.46 14.39
C ALA A 20 19.40 -16.19 13.91
N PRO A 21 19.32 -15.92 12.59
CA PRO A 21 18.56 -14.79 12.11
C PRO A 21 17.12 -14.96 12.56
N SER A 22 16.56 -13.94 13.23
CA SER A 22 15.13 -13.88 13.49
C SER A 22 14.41 -14.09 12.15
N GLY A 23 13.50 -15.06 12.10
CA GLY A 23 12.58 -15.17 10.97
C GLY A 23 11.81 -13.84 10.80
N PRO A 24 11.30 -13.54 9.60
CA PRO A 24 10.49 -12.33 9.41
C PRO A 24 9.39 -12.28 10.47
N SER A 25 9.27 -11.14 11.16
CA SER A 25 8.32 -10.98 12.26
C SER A 25 6.91 -11.38 11.81
N THR A 26 6.27 -12.25 12.59
CA THR A 26 4.82 -12.50 12.52
C THR A 26 4.02 -11.45 13.32
N GLU A 27 4.68 -10.36 13.74
CA GLU A 27 3.98 -9.17 14.20
C GLU A 27 3.09 -8.69 13.06
N SER A 28 1.78 -8.59 13.32
CA SER A 28 0.77 -8.25 12.33
C SER A 28 1.21 -7.04 11.52
N TYR A 29 1.22 -7.17 10.19
CA TYR A 29 1.41 -6.05 9.29
C TYR A 29 0.42 -4.94 9.71
N PRO A 30 0.87 -3.68 9.86
CA PRO A 30 0.09 -2.67 10.58
C PRO A 30 -1.30 -2.47 9.96
N GLU A 31 -2.28 -2.13 10.80
CA GLU A 31 -3.63 -1.65 10.41
C GLU A 31 -3.59 -0.26 9.76
N SER A 32 -2.53 0.03 9.02
CA SER A 32 -2.31 1.24 8.25
C SER A 32 -2.41 0.92 6.77
N PRO A 33 -2.90 1.86 5.94
CA PRO A 33 -2.95 1.63 4.50
C PRO A 33 -1.56 1.29 3.94
N PRO A 34 -1.45 0.37 2.96
CA PRO A 34 -0.21 0.22 2.21
C PRO A 34 0.14 1.54 1.54
N ASN A 35 1.43 1.92 1.49
CA ASN A 35 1.84 3.13 0.78
C ASN A 35 1.61 2.91 -0.71
N VAL A 36 0.52 3.45 -1.25
CA VAL A 36 0.18 3.39 -2.68
C VAL A 36 0.29 4.78 -3.29
N PHE A 37 1.13 4.92 -4.31
CA PHE A 37 1.20 6.12 -5.13
C PHE A 37 0.42 5.87 -6.41
N LEU A 38 -0.55 6.72 -6.71
CA LEU A 38 -1.46 6.57 -7.84
C LEU A 38 -1.29 7.73 -8.82
N SER A 39 -1.54 7.47 -10.10
CA SER A 39 -1.69 8.46 -11.16
C SER A 39 -3.14 8.45 -11.66
N PHE A 40 -3.63 9.60 -12.12
CA PHE A 40 -5.01 9.81 -12.57
C PHE A 40 -4.98 10.42 -13.97
N ASP A 41 -5.41 9.65 -14.98
CA ASP A 41 -5.49 10.09 -16.37
C ASP A 41 -6.96 10.30 -16.77
N TRP A 42 -7.33 11.56 -17.03
CA TRP A 42 -8.74 11.96 -17.19
C TRP A 42 -9.23 11.78 -18.62
N ARG A 43 -10.29 11.00 -18.80
CA ARG A 43 -10.92 10.68 -20.09
C ARG A 43 -12.22 11.47 -20.23
N ASP A 44 -12.12 12.75 -20.60
CA ASP A 44 -13.28 13.66 -20.61
C ASP A 44 -14.37 13.23 -21.61
N ALA A 45 -13.98 12.74 -22.79
CA ALA A 45 -14.93 12.23 -23.79
C ALA A 45 -15.71 10.98 -23.33
N GLU A 46 -15.21 10.26 -22.32
CA GLU A 46 -15.82 9.04 -21.77
C GLU A 46 -16.45 9.29 -20.38
N SER A 47 -16.38 10.52 -19.85
CA SER A 47 -16.69 10.84 -18.45
C SER A 47 -16.06 9.86 -17.45
N ALA A 48 -14.78 9.52 -17.65
CA ALA A 48 -14.06 8.51 -16.88
C ALA A 48 -12.67 8.99 -16.45
N VAL A 49 -12.03 8.22 -15.57
CA VAL A 49 -10.62 8.34 -15.19
C VAL A 49 -9.96 6.97 -15.25
N ASP A 50 -8.71 6.90 -15.73
CA ASP A 50 -7.84 5.75 -15.52
C ASP A 50 -6.98 6.02 -14.28
N VAL A 51 -7.19 5.24 -13.23
CA VAL A 51 -6.36 5.25 -12.02
C VAL A 51 -5.29 4.18 -12.16
N THR A 52 -4.01 4.57 -12.11
CA THR A 52 -2.88 3.64 -12.25
C THR A 52 -2.05 3.59 -10.99
N PHE A 53 -1.81 2.40 -10.46
CA PHE A 53 -0.93 2.19 -9.32
C PHE A 53 0.53 2.27 -9.80
N VAL A 54 1.20 3.41 -9.58
CA VAL A 54 2.51 3.67 -10.21
C VAL A 54 3.69 3.11 -9.42
N ARG A 55 3.63 3.08 -8.09
CA ARG A 55 4.65 2.52 -7.19
C ARG A 55 4.10 2.39 -5.77
N GLY A 56 4.63 1.48 -4.97
CA GLY A 56 4.23 1.35 -3.57
C GLY A 56 4.43 -0.04 -2.97
N ASN A 57 3.87 -0.25 -1.79
CA ASN A 57 3.70 -1.59 -1.20
C ASN A 57 2.62 -2.35 -2.00
N HIS A 58 2.84 -3.63 -2.28
CA HIS A 58 1.79 -4.46 -2.89
C HIS A 58 0.53 -4.46 -2.00
N VAL A 59 -0.64 -4.34 -2.61
CA VAL A 59 -1.92 -4.48 -1.93
C VAL A 59 -2.24 -5.96 -1.90
N THR A 60 -2.39 -6.55 -0.72
CA THR A 60 -2.48 -8.00 -0.54
C THR A 60 -3.64 -8.37 0.38
N PRO A 61 -4.08 -9.65 0.37
CA PRO A 61 -4.97 -10.18 1.40
C PRO A 61 -4.38 -10.02 2.81
N ASP A 62 -3.07 -9.91 3.00
CA ASP A 62 -2.49 -9.70 4.34
C ASP A 62 -2.77 -8.30 4.89
N ASN A 63 -2.90 -7.29 4.02
CA ASN A 63 -2.88 -5.87 4.43
C ASN A 63 -4.12 -5.05 4.03
N THR A 64 -5.06 -5.61 3.29
CA THR A 64 -6.23 -4.90 2.76
C THR A 64 -7.44 -5.84 2.69
N ALA A 65 -8.63 -5.36 3.08
CA ALA A 65 -9.89 -6.08 2.82
C ALA A 65 -10.54 -5.61 1.51
N GLU A 66 -10.47 -4.31 1.21
CA GLU A 66 -10.97 -3.72 -0.04
C GLU A 66 -10.15 -2.47 -0.41
N LEU A 67 -9.94 -2.24 -1.71
CA LEU A 67 -9.47 -0.98 -2.27
C LEU A 67 -10.46 -0.57 -3.37
N LEU A 68 -11.04 0.62 -3.23
CA LEU A 68 -12.13 1.09 -4.07
C LEU A 68 -11.90 2.52 -4.57
N VAL A 69 -12.31 2.80 -5.80
CA VAL A 69 -12.30 4.14 -6.40
C VAL A 69 -13.72 4.68 -6.41
N ARG A 70 -13.91 5.89 -5.90
CA ARG A 70 -15.20 6.58 -5.81
C ARG A 70 -15.15 7.96 -6.42
N SER A 71 -16.24 8.32 -7.07
CA SER A 71 -16.57 9.72 -7.37
C SER A 71 -16.98 10.41 -6.07
N ALA A 72 -16.38 11.56 -5.76
CA ALA A 72 -16.53 12.22 -4.46
C ALA A 72 -17.97 12.56 -4.07
N GLU A 73 -18.73 13.07 -5.03
CA GLU A 73 -20.09 13.63 -4.87
C GLU A 73 -21.19 12.68 -5.40
N SER A 74 -20.90 11.39 -5.58
CA SER A 74 -21.91 10.40 -5.97
C SER A 74 -21.68 9.03 -5.34
N ASP A 75 -22.72 8.20 -5.34
CA ASP A 75 -22.66 6.81 -4.85
C ASP A 75 -21.94 5.85 -5.81
N ARG A 76 -21.33 6.35 -6.90
CA ARG A 76 -20.52 5.50 -7.79
C ARG A 76 -19.21 5.09 -7.13
N ALA A 77 -19.05 3.79 -6.99
CA ALA A 77 -17.82 3.12 -6.60
C ALA A 77 -17.46 2.05 -7.63
N THR A 78 -16.17 1.85 -7.89
CA THR A 78 -15.64 0.67 -8.57
C THR A 78 -14.65 0.00 -7.61
N VAL A 79 -14.87 -1.28 -7.33
CA VAL A 79 -13.98 -2.08 -6.49
C VAL A 79 -12.77 -2.48 -7.32
N TRP A 80 -11.58 -2.07 -6.91
CA TRP A 80 -10.35 -2.45 -7.60
C TRP A 80 -9.93 -3.86 -7.20
N VAL A 81 -9.84 -4.10 -5.89
CA VAL A 81 -9.58 -5.41 -5.29
C VAL A 81 -10.41 -5.53 -4.00
N SER A 82 -10.97 -6.70 -3.73
CA SER A 82 -11.69 -7.00 -2.50
C SER A 82 -11.53 -8.48 -2.14
N ARG A 83 -11.64 -8.81 -0.86
CA ARG A 83 -11.61 -10.21 -0.39
C ARG A 83 -12.96 -10.91 -0.47
N GLU A 84 -14.04 -10.15 -0.38
CA GLU A 84 -15.40 -10.69 -0.22
C GLU A 84 -16.31 -10.44 -1.43
N ARG A 85 -15.86 -9.61 -2.37
CA ARG A 85 -16.63 -9.12 -3.51
C ARG A 85 -15.80 -9.21 -4.77
N ASP A 86 -16.45 -9.34 -5.92
CA ASP A 86 -15.78 -9.24 -7.20
C ASP A 86 -15.14 -7.85 -7.36
N GLY A 87 -13.82 -7.83 -7.57
CA GLY A 87 -13.07 -6.65 -7.96
C GLY A 87 -12.65 -6.73 -9.42
N GLU A 88 -12.34 -5.58 -10.01
CA GLU A 88 -11.82 -5.49 -11.39
C GLU A 88 -10.40 -6.07 -11.54
N ALA A 89 -9.72 -6.35 -10.42
CA ALA A 89 -8.47 -7.09 -10.34
C ALA A 89 -8.49 -8.07 -9.15
N GLU A 90 -7.57 -9.03 -9.18
CA GLU A 90 -7.31 -9.97 -8.08
C GLU A 90 -6.13 -9.50 -7.22
N TYR A 91 -6.00 -10.04 -6.00
CA TYR A 91 -4.79 -9.87 -5.21
C TYR A 91 -3.64 -10.76 -5.71
N PRO A 92 -2.37 -10.33 -5.60
CA PRO A 92 -1.93 -9.03 -5.11
C PRO A 92 -2.00 -7.94 -6.18
N LEU A 93 -2.49 -6.75 -5.83
CA LEU A 93 -2.38 -5.59 -6.71
C LEU A 93 -0.94 -5.07 -6.65
N THR A 94 -0.27 -5.05 -7.79
CA THR A 94 1.13 -4.61 -7.93
C THR A 94 1.23 -3.30 -8.73
N PRO A 95 2.32 -2.53 -8.58
CA PRO A 95 2.60 -1.39 -9.45
C PRO A 95 2.53 -1.78 -10.93
N GLY A 96 1.96 -0.91 -11.75
CA GLY A 96 1.61 -1.15 -13.16
C GLY A 96 0.15 -1.54 -13.40
N ALA A 97 -0.62 -1.91 -12.37
CA ALA A 97 -2.05 -2.14 -12.51
C ALA A 97 -2.82 -0.82 -12.76
N THR A 98 -3.85 -0.89 -13.61
CA THR A 98 -4.72 0.25 -13.96
C THR A 98 -6.18 -0.16 -13.82
N LEU A 99 -7.01 0.76 -13.33
CA LEU A 99 -8.47 0.66 -13.25
C LEU A 99 -9.12 1.83 -14.00
N ARG A 100 -10.14 1.55 -14.82
CA ARG A 100 -11.02 2.59 -15.36
C ARG A 100 -12.24 2.79 -14.45
N HIS A 101 -12.47 4.01 -13.98
CA HIS A 101 -13.64 4.38 -13.17
C HIS A 101 -14.50 5.42 -13.88
N SER A 102 -15.81 5.17 -13.97
CA SER A 102 -16.79 6.07 -14.58
C SER A 102 -17.29 7.12 -13.59
N LEU A 103 -17.05 8.39 -13.91
CA LEU A 103 -17.37 9.56 -13.08
C LEU A 103 -18.82 10.02 -13.28
N GLY A 104 -19.27 10.00 -14.55
CA GLY A 104 -20.46 10.74 -14.97
C GLY A 104 -20.20 12.25 -14.91
N GLU A 105 -20.95 12.96 -14.07
CA GLU A 105 -20.89 14.43 -13.93
C GLU A 105 -19.94 14.90 -12.80
N THR A 106 -19.44 13.99 -11.96
CA THR A 106 -18.53 14.34 -10.86
C THR A 106 -17.14 14.76 -11.38
N ALA A 107 -16.54 15.78 -10.75
CA ALA A 107 -15.19 16.24 -11.07
C ALA A 107 -14.10 15.52 -10.26
N ASP A 108 -14.39 15.08 -9.04
CA ASP A 108 -13.35 14.66 -8.09
C ASP A 108 -13.41 13.17 -7.77
N VAL A 109 -12.23 12.57 -7.57
CA VAL A 109 -12.04 11.13 -7.38
C VAL A 109 -11.32 10.88 -6.06
N ARG A 110 -11.79 9.89 -5.32
CA ARG A 110 -11.24 9.43 -4.05
C ARG A 110 -10.94 7.94 -4.12
N VAL A 111 -9.74 7.54 -3.72
CA VAL A 111 -9.37 6.13 -3.58
C VAL A 111 -9.34 5.80 -2.10
N VAL A 112 -10.20 4.87 -1.69
CA VAL A 112 -10.41 4.49 -0.30
C VAL A 112 -9.90 3.07 -0.10
N TRP A 113 -9.12 2.88 0.94
CA TRP A 113 -8.66 1.60 1.44
C TRP A 113 -9.48 1.20 2.67
N THR A 114 -9.80 -0.08 2.79
CA THR A 114 -10.40 -0.69 3.96
C THR A 114 -9.42 -1.69 4.58
N ALA A 115 -9.25 -1.56 5.90
CA ALA A 115 -8.34 -2.34 6.72
C ALA A 115 -8.59 -3.85 6.61
N PRO A 116 -7.55 -4.68 6.85
CA PRO A 116 -7.63 -6.14 6.69
C PRO A 116 -8.66 -6.83 7.59
N ASP A 117 -9.21 -6.15 8.58
CA ASP A 117 -10.28 -6.64 9.47
C ASP A 117 -11.69 -6.18 9.05
N GLY A 118 -11.80 -5.30 8.05
CA GLY A 118 -13.05 -4.68 7.59
C GLY A 118 -13.57 -3.52 8.46
N THR A 119 -12.96 -3.24 9.62
CA THR A 119 -13.52 -2.27 10.59
C THR A 119 -13.11 -0.84 10.28
N ASN A 120 -11.89 -0.63 9.81
CA ASN A 120 -11.31 0.69 9.58
C ASN A 120 -11.22 1.02 8.09
N SER A 121 -11.27 2.30 7.72
CA SER A 121 -11.09 2.75 6.33
C SER A 121 -10.43 4.13 6.27
N ALA A 122 -9.65 4.37 5.22
CA ALA A 122 -8.90 5.61 5.02
C ALA A 122 -8.84 6.03 3.55
N LEU A 123 -8.78 7.34 3.32
CA LEU A 123 -8.47 7.90 2.00
C LEU A 123 -6.96 7.74 1.75
N VAL A 124 -6.59 7.02 0.69
CA VAL A 124 -5.17 6.82 0.30
C VAL A 124 -4.72 7.74 -0.82
N ALA A 125 -5.66 8.22 -1.64
CA ALA A 125 -5.42 9.25 -2.64
C ALA A 125 -6.71 10.00 -2.98
N ALA A 126 -6.59 11.24 -3.43
CA ALA A 126 -7.65 11.97 -4.10
C ALA A 126 -7.06 12.79 -5.24
N ALA A 127 -7.87 13.07 -6.26
CA ALA A 127 -7.52 13.95 -7.37
C ALA A 127 -8.79 14.63 -7.91
N ASP A 128 -8.66 15.92 -8.21
CA ASP A 128 -9.71 16.74 -8.80
C ASP A 128 -9.47 16.81 -10.32
N ARG A 129 -10.54 16.84 -11.13
CA ARG A 129 -10.42 16.97 -12.60
C ARG A 129 -9.83 18.35 -12.93
N PRO A 130 -8.69 18.44 -13.64
CA PRO A 130 -8.05 19.70 -13.96
C PRO A 130 -8.97 20.55 -14.84
N THR A 131 -9.15 21.81 -14.44
CA THR A 131 -9.95 22.79 -15.18
C THR A 131 -9.28 23.13 -16.52
N SER A 132 -10.04 23.58 -17.51
CA SER A 132 -9.49 23.88 -18.86
C SER A 132 -8.28 24.82 -18.80
N THR A 133 -8.30 25.81 -17.90
CA THR A 133 -7.22 26.77 -17.63
C THR A 133 -5.90 26.17 -17.16
N GLU A 134 -5.90 24.94 -16.63
CA GLU A 134 -4.69 24.26 -16.14
C GLU A 134 -4.03 23.38 -17.21
N ARG A 135 -4.73 23.11 -18.31
CA ARG A 135 -4.24 22.25 -19.42
C ARG A 135 -3.46 23.00 -20.49
N GLU A 136 -3.34 24.32 -20.38
CA GLU A 136 -2.69 25.22 -21.34
C GLU A 136 -1.35 25.81 -20.83
N ARG A 137 -0.75 25.26 -19.76
CA ARG A 137 0.52 25.72 -19.18
C ARG A 137 1.68 24.73 -19.36
#